data_AF-A0A7S2LP59-F1
#
_entry.id   AF-A0A7S2LP59-F1
#
_cell.length_a   1.000
_cell.length_b   1.000
_cell.length_c   1.000
_cell.angle_alpha   90.00
_cell.angle_beta   90.00
_cell.angle_gamma   90.00
#
_symmetry.space_group_name_H-M   'P 1'
#
loop_
_entity.id
_entity.type
_entity.pdbx_description
1 polymer ?
#
loop_
_entity_poly.entity_id
_entity_poly.type
_entity_poly.pdbx_seq_one_letter_code
_entity_poly.pdbx_strand_id
1 'polypeptide(L)'
;GPGHVETCAARARLETCHEALGDARTQRQVLESAVEDLKKRFGATHVVVAVTLDSLGNAFAALGDSPGRKARLEQALKIKETLFGAEHAEVIETRAILAELRR
;
A
#
# COMPACT_ATOMS: atom_id res chain seq x y z
N GLY A 1 19.35 7.75 0.82
CA GLY A 1 19.03 7.75 -0.62
C GLY A 1 17.73 8.49 -0.87
N PRO A 2 17.54 9.12 -2.05
CA PRO A 2 16.43 10.03 -2.32
C PRO A 2 15.03 9.41 -2.23
N GLY A 3 14.90 8.07 -2.31
CA GLY A 3 13.60 7.39 -2.18
C GLY A 3 13.01 7.36 -0.75
N HIS A 4 13.80 7.56 0.30
CA HIS A 4 13.32 7.39 1.69
C HIS A 4 12.49 8.58 2.20
N VAL A 5 12.85 9.81 1.81
CA VAL A 5 12.22 11.03 2.33
C VAL A 5 10.84 11.26 1.71
N GLU A 6 10.70 11.04 0.40
CA GLU A 6 9.40 11.11 -0.28
C GLU A 6 8.45 9.99 0.19
N THR A 7 8.99 8.80 0.47
CA THR A 7 8.22 7.67 1.01
C THR A 7 7.68 7.96 2.40
N CYS A 8 8.51 8.50 3.32
CA CYS A 8 8.05 8.87 4.66
C CYS A 8 7.01 9.99 4.64
N ALA A 9 7.18 11.00 3.78
CA ALA A 9 6.22 12.10 3.68
C ALA A 9 4.88 11.66 3.06
N ALA A 10 4.90 10.81 2.02
CA ALA A 10 3.69 10.25 1.44
C ALA A 10 2.97 9.33 2.43
N ARG A 11 3.73 8.47 3.14
CA ARG A 11 3.20 7.58 4.17
C ARG A 11 2.57 8.35 5.32
N ALA A 12 3.25 9.34 5.88
CA ALA A 12 2.72 10.17 6.96
C ALA A 12 1.43 10.91 6.54
N ARG A 13 1.37 11.42 5.31
CA ARG A 13 0.17 12.07 4.78
C ARG A 13 -1.00 11.11 4.61
N LEU A 14 -0.73 9.86 4.21
CA LEU A 14 -1.75 8.82 4.13
C LEU A 14 -2.20 8.33 5.51
N GLU A 15 -1.28 8.19 6.45
CA GLU A 15 -1.55 7.84 7.86
C GLU A 15 -2.42 8.90 8.54
N THR A 16 -2.14 10.19 8.32
CA THR A 16 -2.99 11.28 8.84
C THR A 16 -4.39 11.26 8.20
N CYS A 17 -4.50 10.93 6.91
CA CYS A 17 -5.80 10.70 6.27
C CYS A 17 -6.51 9.45 6.83
N HIS A 18 -5.77 8.47 7.34
CA HIS A 18 -6.29 7.23 7.91
C HIS A 18 -7.01 7.47 9.24
N GLU A 19 -6.41 8.24 10.15
CA GLU A 19 -7.04 8.62 11.42
C GLU A 19 -8.28 9.50 11.23
N ALA A 20 -8.28 10.35 10.20
CA ALA A 20 -9.36 11.30 9.97
C ALA A 20 -10.65 10.67 9.41
N LEU A 21 -10.60 9.47 8.82
CA LEU A 21 -11.72 8.96 8.02
C LEU A 21 -12.68 8.01 8.75
N GLY A 22 -12.30 7.36 9.87
CA GLY A 22 -13.20 6.58 10.76
C GLY A 22 -14.02 5.42 10.15
N ASP A 23 -14.22 5.41 8.84
CA ASP A 23 -15.01 4.49 8.03
C ASP A 23 -14.07 3.88 6.99
N ALA A 24 -13.62 2.66 7.28
CA ALA A 24 -12.76 1.87 6.42
C ALA A 24 -13.37 1.65 5.02
N ARG A 25 -14.69 1.72 4.86
CA ARG A 25 -15.37 1.55 3.58
C ARG A 25 -15.22 2.78 2.69
N THR A 26 -15.41 3.97 3.25
CA THR A 26 -15.15 5.24 2.57
C THR A 26 -13.67 5.37 2.22
N GLN A 27 -12.79 5.04 3.17
CA GLN A 27 -11.36 5.02 2.92
C GLN A 27 -10.98 4.09 1.76
N ARG A 28 -11.53 2.88 1.71
CA ARG A 28 -11.29 1.94 0.60
C ARG A 28 -11.62 2.58 -0.75
N GLN A 29 -12.80 3.19 -0.88
CA GLN A 29 -13.23 3.82 -2.12
C GLN A 29 -12.30 4.96 -2.55
N VAL A 30 -11.89 5.81 -1.61
CA VAL A 30 -10.97 6.92 -1.89
C VAL A 30 -9.60 6.39 -2.33
N LEU A 31 -9.07 5.38 -1.64
CA LEU A 31 -7.78 4.78 -1.97
C LEU A 31 -7.82 4.02 -3.31
N GLU A 32 -8.92 3.36 -3.65
CA GLU A 32 -9.08 2.70 -4.96
C GLU A 32 -9.02 3.72 -6.10
N SER A 33 -9.75 4.82 -5.99
CA SER A 33 -9.70 5.91 -6.98
C SER A 33 -8.30 6.53 -7.05
N ALA A 34 -7.68 6.78 -5.90
CA ALA A 34 -6.33 7.36 -5.84
C ALA A 34 -5.30 6.45 -6.53
N VAL A 35 -5.37 5.12 -6.34
CA VAL A 35 -4.46 4.17 -7.02
C VAL A 35 -4.58 4.29 -8.53
N GLU A 36 -5.79 4.39 -9.09
CA GLU A 36 -5.97 4.52 -10.54
C GLU A 36 -5.40 5.83 -11.09
N ASP A 37 -5.65 6.94 -10.40
CA ASP A 37 -5.16 8.25 -10.82
C ASP A 37 -3.63 8.34 -10.70
N LEU A 38 -3.06 7.79 -9.62
CA LEU A 38 -1.61 7.71 -9.44
C LEU A 38 -0.95 6.81 -10.49
N LYS A 39 -1.57 5.69 -10.85
CA LYS A 39 -1.11 4.82 -11.95
C LYS A 39 -1.09 5.55 -13.28
N LYS A 40 -2.11 6.37 -13.58
CA LYS A 40 -2.17 7.19 -14.80
C LYS A 40 -1.13 8.30 -14.80
N ARG A 41 -0.89 8.95 -13.65
CA ARG A 41 -0.03 10.13 -13.55
C ARG A 41 1.46 9.80 -13.45
N PHE A 42 1.81 8.76 -12.70
CA PHE A 42 3.19 8.42 -12.37
C PHE A 42 3.63 7.06 -12.90
N GLY A 43 2.70 6.26 -13.43
CA GLY A 43 2.96 4.90 -13.88
C GLY A 43 2.70 3.85 -12.81
N ALA A 44 2.47 2.61 -13.25
CA ALA A 44 2.05 1.51 -12.37
C ALA A 44 3.14 1.00 -11.42
N THR A 45 4.40 1.35 -11.66
CA THR A 45 5.55 0.93 -10.85
C THR A 45 6.06 2.02 -9.92
N HIS A 46 5.34 3.14 -9.78
CA HIS A 46 5.78 4.25 -8.96
C HIS A 46 5.64 3.94 -7.45
N VAL A 47 6.58 4.44 -6.64
CA VAL A 47 6.61 4.20 -5.18
C VAL A 47 5.31 4.60 -4.49
N VAL A 48 4.73 5.73 -4.89
CA VAL A 48 3.46 6.24 -4.34
C VAL A 48 2.29 5.27 -4.61
N VAL A 49 2.31 4.55 -5.74
CA VAL A 49 1.29 3.52 -6.04
C VAL A 49 1.44 2.35 -5.07
N ALA A 50 2.66 1.90 -4.76
CA ALA A 50 2.89 0.83 -3.79
C ALA A 50 2.40 1.21 -2.39
N VAL A 51 2.75 2.41 -1.90
CA VAL A 51 2.32 2.88 -0.57
C VAL A 51 0.79 2.99 -0.47
N THR A 52 0.14 3.45 -1.54
CA THR A 52 -1.33 3.56 -1.57
C THR A 52 -1.99 2.18 -1.59
N LEU A 53 -1.37 1.19 -2.25
CA LEU A 53 -1.83 -0.21 -2.25
C LEU A 53 -1.69 -0.86 -0.86
N ASP A 54 -0.62 -0.57 -0.11
CA ASP A 54 -0.49 -1.04 1.28
C ASP A 54 -1.59 -0.45 2.17
N SER A 55 -1.83 0.86 2.03
CA SER A 55 -2.89 1.56 2.77
C SER A 55 -4.26 0.96 2.46
N LEU A 56 -4.48 0.58 1.20
CA LEU A 56 -5.70 -0.10 0.78
C LEU A 56 -5.80 -1.51 1.36
N GLY A 57 -4.68 -2.23 1.46
CA GLY A 57 -4.58 -3.50 2.18
C GLY A 57 -4.99 -3.38 3.65
N ASN A 58 -4.57 -2.31 4.34
CA ASN A 58 -4.98 -2.03 5.71
C ASN A 58 -6.48 -1.71 5.81
N ALA A 59 -7.04 -0.96 4.86
CA ALA A 59 -8.48 -0.72 4.80
C ALA A 59 -9.28 -2.03 4.64
N PHE A 60 -8.82 -2.96 3.79
CA PHE A 60 -9.42 -4.29 3.67
C PHE A 60 -9.26 -5.10 4.96
N ALA A 61 -8.13 -4.99 5.67
CA ALA A 61 -7.93 -5.63 6.97
C ALA A 61 -8.96 -5.15 8.01
N ALA A 62 -9.18 -3.83 8.07
CA ALA A 62 -10.15 -3.21 8.97
C ALA A 62 -11.59 -3.61 8.65
N LEU A 63 -11.88 -3.94 7.39
CA LEU A 63 -13.16 -4.47 6.93
C LEU A 63 -13.30 -5.99 7.12
N GLY A 64 -12.26 -6.69 7.62
CA GLY A 64 -12.25 -8.15 7.77
C GLY A 64 -12.11 -8.92 6.44
N ASP A 65 -11.76 -8.24 5.34
CA ASP A 65 -11.61 -8.84 4.02
C ASP A 65 -10.15 -9.26 3.76
N SER A 66 -9.78 -10.42 4.29
CA SER A 66 -8.45 -11.01 4.10
C SER A 66 -8.11 -11.28 2.63
N PRO A 67 -9.02 -11.79 1.76
CA PRO A 67 -8.76 -11.94 0.33
C PRO A 67 -8.44 -10.60 -0.36
N GLY A 68 -9.22 -9.56 -0.09
CA GLY A 68 -9.00 -8.21 -0.62
C GLY A 68 -7.67 -7.63 -0.16
N ARG A 69 -7.36 -7.75 1.13
CA ARG A 69 -6.06 -7.33 1.70
C ARG A 69 -4.90 -8.00 0.98
N LYS A 70 -4.94 -9.33 0.86
CA LYS A 70 -3.89 -10.12 0.22
C LYS A 70 -3.62 -9.66 -1.20
N ALA A 71 -4.67 -9.49 -2.01
CA ALA A 71 -4.54 -9.07 -3.40
C ALA A 71 -3.84 -7.71 -3.55
N ARG A 72 -4.10 -6.75 -2.66
CA ARG A 72 -3.47 -5.43 -2.70
C ARG A 72 -2.03 -5.45 -2.22
N LEU A 73 -1.73 -6.20 -1.16
CA LEU A 73 -0.36 -6.40 -0.68
C LEU A 73 0.51 -7.12 -1.71
N GLU A 74 -0.02 -8.10 -2.46
CA GLU A 74 0.72 -8.76 -3.56
C GLU A 74 1.07 -7.78 -4.69
N GLN A 75 0.16 -6.85 -5.03
CA GLN A 75 0.45 -5.80 -6.01
C GLN A 75 1.50 -4.81 -5.50
N ALA A 76 1.40 -4.38 -4.23
CA ALA A 76 2.37 -3.49 -3.60
C ALA A 76 3.75 -4.14 -3.57
N LEU A 77 3.82 -5.42 -3.16
CA LEU A 77 5.05 -6.21 -3.09
C LEU A 77 5.79 -6.23 -4.42
N LYS A 78 5.09 -6.54 -5.52
CA LYS A 78 5.70 -6.59 -6.86
C LYS A 78 6.34 -5.25 -7.26
N ILE A 79 5.70 -4.14 -6.89
CA ILE A 79 6.23 -2.80 -7.16
C ILE A 79 7.44 -2.52 -6.25
N LYS A 80 7.34 -2.79 -4.95
CA LYS A 80 8.43 -2.60 -3.98
C LYS A 80 9.66 -3.43 -4.34
N GLU A 81 9.49 -4.68 -4.75
CA GLU A 81 10.58 -5.55 -5.22
C GLU A 81 11.29 -4.96 -6.44
N THR A 82 10.54 -4.37 -7.38
CA THR A 82 11.10 -3.73 -8.57
C THR A 82 11.87 -2.45 -8.23
N LEU A 83 11.38 -1.66 -7.26
CA LEU A 83 11.96 -0.37 -6.90
C LEU A 83 13.14 -0.48 -5.94
N PHE A 84 13.06 -1.37 -4.96
CA PHE A 84 13.97 -1.42 -3.83
C PHE A 84 14.81 -2.71 -3.78
N GLY A 85 14.40 -3.75 -4.51
CA GLY A 85 15.00 -5.08 -4.45
C GLY A 85 14.42 -5.95 -3.33
N ALA A 86 14.61 -7.27 -3.46
CA ALA A 86 14.02 -8.28 -2.60
C ALA A 86 14.45 -8.22 -1.12
N GLU A 87 15.63 -7.64 -0.86
CA GLU A 87 16.27 -7.55 0.47
C GLU A 87 15.86 -6.30 1.24
N HIS A 88 15.07 -5.40 0.65
CA HIS A 88 14.66 -4.18 1.32
C HIS A 88 13.69 -4.47 2.48
N ALA A 89 13.85 -3.78 3.62
CA ALA A 89 13.07 -4.02 4.83
C ALA A 89 11.54 -4.02 4.57
N GLU A 90 11.04 -3.01 3.84
CA GLU A 90 9.63 -2.90 3.43
C GLU A 90 9.13 -4.09 2.59
N VAL A 91 10.00 -4.71 1.78
CA VAL A 91 9.65 -5.89 0.98
C VAL A 91 9.55 -7.13 1.88
N ILE A 92 10.51 -7.30 2.78
CA ILE A 92 10.53 -8.40 3.75
C ILE A 92 9.30 -8.35 4.66
N GLU A 93 8.95 -7.16 5.17
CA GLU A 93 7.77 -6.95 6.00
C GLU A 93 6.47 -7.30 5.25
N THR A 94 6.32 -6.78 4.02
CA THR A 94 5.15 -7.08 3.18
C THR A 94 5.03 -8.59 2.91
N ARG A 95 6.15 -9.28 2.69
CA ARG A 95 6.20 -10.75 2.52
C ARG A 95 5.81 -11.51 3.78
N ALA A 96 6.26 -11.05 4.95
CA ALA A 96 5.91 -11.66 6.23
C ALA A 96 4.40 -11.60 6.47
N ILE A 97 3.79 -10.43 6.26
CA ILE A 97 2.34 -10.23 6.37
C ILE A 97 1.59 -11.13 5.38
N LEU A 98 2.05 -11.22 4.13
CA LEU A 98 1.45 -12.10 3.13
C LEU A 98 1.58 -13.59 3.48
N ALA A 99 2.65 -13.99 4.17
CA ALA A 99 2.82 -15.36 4.64
C ALA A 99 1.84 -15.70 5.77
N GLU A 100 1.56 -14.75 6.66
CA GLU A 100 0.53 -14.90 7.71
C GLU A 100 -0.88 -15.02 7.12
N LEU A 101 -1.20 -14.20 6.10
CA LEU A 101 -2.50 -14.26 5.41
C LEU A 101 -2.69 -15.53 4.54
N ARG A 102 -1.65 -16.35 4.37
CA ARG A 102 -1.70 -17.62 3.65
C ARG A 102 -1.88 -18.83 4.56
N ARG A 103 -1.82 -18.66 5.89
CA ARG A 103 -2.15 -19.69 6.87
C ARG A 103 -3.66 -19.77 7.12
#